data_AF-A0ABD6ML81-F1
#
_entry.id   AF-A0ABD6ML81-F1
#
_cell.length_a   1.000
_cell.length_b   1.000
_cell.length_c   1.000
_cell.angle_alpha   90.00
_cell.angle_beta   90.00
_cell.angle_gamma   90.00
#
_symmetry.space_group_name_H-M   'P 1'
#
loop_
_entity.id
_entity.type
_entity.pdbx_description
1 polymer ?
#
loop_
_entity_poly.entity_id
_entity_poly.type
_entity_poly.pdbx_seq_one_letter_code
_entity_poly.pdbx_strand_id
1 'polypeptide(L)'
;MTYGRAGDAEVELSAGNRTGTRLEDRVKDWSSRHRRWLVAGLWALVVLLIVGYSVREPVRDWWVAREACGGQLPSGDLEIVRTDLRLGESEESFDAENGRYSCVLRDENGKVVVAVDAYPEGRERDQELGLAGTSRPPHAVLPGGLPGFEDENSLVYLMPECPRAGRTPAEQHRLLVGTWTYFAHSPAEKAAMLRLAVHMTNVVTGKLGCGGEPLPAPADGAVPDEGTYVPRARAKGTACDALATTRVPAAGRDGEVRIAIADGGIVGRCTLRATETYEDAREGAAIIELTAWRGDWGPRVREMGSGPDPLPMGRGITRRPALTEDRAWAVARCDGDDVGFAAHWGQDYPDRHREPGTKYVPPTEAEQYEQRVLLRTYVSAFAADQVRRGACTDLKLPEKPEKPEKPAA
;
A
#
# COMPACT_ATOMS: atom_id res chain seq x y z
N MET A 1 94.00 4.03 83.13
CA MET A 1 95.01 5.03 82.71
C MET A 1 94.30 6.04 81.83
N THR A 2 93.81 7.15 82.42
CA THR A 2 94.45 8.47 82.53
C THR A 2 94.37 9.33 81.26
N TYR A 3 93.58 10.42 81.37
CA TYR A 3 93.71 11.78 80.78
C TYR A 3 93.76 11.92 79.24
N GLY A 4 93.21 12.96 78.58
CA GLY A 4 92.60 14.26 78.93
C GLY A 4 91.96 14.85 77.65
N ARG A 5 90.92 15.70 77.74
CA ARG A 5 90.95 17.20 77.62
C ARG A 5 91.75 17.72 76.41
N ALA A 6 91.35 18.72 75.61
CA ALA A 6 90.33 19.78 75.70
C ALA A 6 90.17 20.51 74.33
N GLY A 7 89.19 21.43 74.21
CA GLY A 7 89.08 22.47 73.18
C GLY A 7 87.70 22.49 72.52
N ASP A 8 86.67 23.08 73.14
CA ASP A 8 86.28 24.52 73.17
C ASP A 8 85.67 25.05 71.86
N ALA A 9 84.36 25.34 71.91
CA ALA A 9 83.74 26.58 71.42
C ALA A 9 82.25 26.64 71.85
N GLU A 10 81.95 27.62 72.71
CA GLU A 10 80.60 28.16 72.99
C GLU A 10 79.95 28.76 71.73
N VAL A 11 78.61 28.74 71.65
CA VAL A 11 77.73 29.94 71.51
C VAL A 11 76.30 29.55 71.91
N GLU A 12 75.69 30.42 72.71
CA GLU A 12 74.34 30.41 73.28
C GLU A 12 73.15 30.53 72.29
N LEU A 13 72.00 30.01 72.76
CA LEU A 13 70.60 30.50 72.66
C LEU A 13 69.97 30.77 71.27
N SER A 14 68.87 30.07 70.95
CA SER A 14 67.55 30.70 70.73
C SER A 14 66.42 29.68 70.50
N ALA A 15 65.21 30.15 70.77
CA ALA A 15 63.94 29.45 70.93
C ALA A 15 63.31 28.87 69.65
N GLY A 16 62.55 27.78 69.84
CA GLY A 16 61.23 27.56 69.22
C GLY A 16 61.14 27.12 67.76
N ASN A 17 60.64 25.89 67.53
CA ASN A 17 59.43 25.71 66.71
C ASN A 17 58.86 24.29 66.79
N ARG A 18 57.66 24.16 67.37
CA ARG A 18 56.74 23.03 67.17
C ARG A 18 55.89 23.32 65.95
N THR A 19 56.22 22.75 64.79
CA THR A 19 55.32 22.72 63.63
C THR A 19 55.53 21.42 62.84
N GLY A 20 55.32 20.27 63.47
CA GLY A 20 55.51 18.95 62.86
C GLY A 20 54.25 18.15 62.52
N THR A 21 53.06 18.49 63.04
CA THR A 21 51.92 17.55 63.00
C THR A 21 50.61 18.13 62.45
N ARG A 22 50.58 19.39 62.00
CA ARG A 22 49.30 20.06 61.68
C ARG A 22 48.84 19.94 60.22
N LEU A 23 49.73 19.52 59.31
CA LEU A 23 49.41 19.36 57.88
C LEU A 23 48.95 17.94 57.55
N GLU A 24 49.63 16.91 58.06
CA GLU A 24 49.23 15.51 57.83
C GLU A 24 47.88 15.16 58.46
N ASP A 25 47.59 15.67 59.67
CA ASP A 25 46.29 15.47 60.32
C ASP A 25 45.15 16.25 59.63
N ARG A 26 45.43 17.44 59.06
CA ARG A 26 44.45 18.17 58.24
C ARG A 26 44.17 17.50 56.91
N VAL A 27 45.17 16.89 56.28
CA VAL A 27 45.00 16.16 55.01
C VAL A 27 44.22 14.86 55.23
N LYS A 28 44.47 14.15 56.34
CA LYS A 28 43.69 12.94 56.71
C LYS A 28 42.23 13.26 57.05
N ASP A 29 41.98 14.31 57.83
CA ASP A 29 40.62 14.70 58.24
C ASP A 29 39.81 15.29 57.06
N TRP A 30 40.47 16.05 56.17
CA TRP A 30 39.87 16.54 54.93
C TRP A 30 39.48 15.40 53.98
N SER A 31 40.35 14.40 53.82
CA SER A 31 40.08 13.25 52.92
C SER A 31 38.94 12.36 53.42
N SER A 32 38.77 12.17 54.73
CA SER A 32 37.70 11.31 55.28
C SER A 32 36.30 11.92 55.10
N ARG A 33 36.18 13.25 55.29
CA ARG A 33 34.92 13.99 55.13
C ARG A 33 34.53 14.18 53.66
N HIS A 34 35.49 14.40 52.77
CA HIS A 34 35.22 14.57 51.34
C HIS A 34 35.06 13.22 50.62
N ARG A 35 35.60 12.12 51.13
CA ARG A 35 35.43 10.78 50.53
C ARG A 35 33.96 10.36 50.43
N ARG A 36 33.12 10.69 51.42
CA ARG A 36 31.68 10.41 51.36
C ARG A 36 30.97 11.21 50.27
N TRP A 37 31.31 12.50 50.12
CA TRP A 37 30.78 13.36 49.06
C TRP A 37 31.28 12.97 47.67
N LEU A 38 32.54 12.57 47.55
CA LEU A 38 33.11 12.06 46.30
C LEU A 38 32.49 10.74 45.88
N VAL A 39 32.25 9.82 46.84
CA VAL A 39 31.56 8.56 46.57
C VAL A 39 30.09 8.82 46.21
N ALA A 40 29.41 9.74 46.90
CA ALA A 40 28.04 10.12 46.53
C ALA A 40 27.98 10.77 45.14
N GLY A 41 28.94 11.64 44.80
CA GLY A 41 29.06 12.23 43.47
C GLY A 41 29.36 11.21 42.38
N LEU A 42 30.23 10.23 42.68
CA LEU A 42 30.50 9.10 41.79
C LEU A 42 29.25 8.25 41.55
N TRP A 43 28.51 7.90 42.61
CA TRP A 43 27.25 7.16 42.48
C TRP A 43 26.19 7.96 41.72
N ALA A 44 26.07 9.26 41.95
CA ALA A 44 25.17 10.13 41.19
C ALA A 44 25.55 10.14 39.71
N LEU A 45 26.84 10.24 39.37
CA LEU A 45 27.32 10.16 37.99
C LEU A 45 27.00 8.79 37.36
N VAL A 46 27.25 7.70 38.09
CA VAL A 46 26.94 6.33 37.64
C VAL A 46 25.44 6.16 37.39
N VAL A 47 24.59 6.65 38.29
CA VAL A 47 23.14 6.63 38.12
C VAL A 47 22.71 7.47 36.91
N LEU A 48 23.26 8.67 36.72
CA LEU A 48 22.97 9.50 35.55
C LEU A 48 23.43 8.86 34.24
N LEU A 49 24.56 8.15 34.23
CA LEU A 49 25.03 7.41 33.07
C LEU A 49 24.13 6.22 32.75
N ILE A 50 23.71 5.45 33.77
CA ILE A 50 22.80 4.32 33.60
C ILE A 50 21.43 4.82 33.10
N VAL A 51 20.85 5.81 33.77
CA VAL A 51 19.55 6.39 33.38
C VAL A 51 19.65 7.02 31.99
N GLY A 52 20.70 7.80 31.72
CA GLY A 52 20.95 8.42 30.42
C GLY A 52 21.09 7.41 29.29
N TYR A 53 21.76 6.28 29.53
CA TYR A 53 21.86 5.18 28.58
C TYR A 53 20.51 4.49 28.36
N SER A 54 19.74 4.24 29.43
CA SER A 54 18.42 3.60 29.34
C SER A 54 17.35 4.44 28.63
N VAL A 55 17.41 5.78 28.71
CA VAL A 55 16.44 6.66 28.04
C VAL A 55 16.86 7.08 26.64
N ARG A 56 18.13 6.88 26.25
CA ARG A 56 18.64 7.27 24.93
C ARG A 56 17.84 6.65 23.79
N GLU A 57 17.58 5.35 23.89
CA GLU A 57 16.90 4.58 22.83
C GLU A 57 15.42 4.99 22.70
N PRO A 58 14.61 5.04 23.78
CA PRO A 58 13.24 5.59 23.72
C PRO A 58 13.15 7.02 23.19
N VAL A 59 14.12 7.88 23.55
CA VAL A 59 14.17 9.27 23.08
C VAL A 59 14.49 9.33 21.58
N ARG A 60 15.41 8.49 21.09
CA ARG A 60 15.71 8.39 19.66
C ARG A 60 14.47 7.91 18.90
N ASP A 61 13.84 6.83 19.35
CA ASP A 61 12.63 6.27 18.72
C ASP A 61 11.52 7.32 18.62
N TRP A 62 11.24 8.02 19.73
CA TRP A 62 10.27 9.11 19.77
C TRP A 62 10.62 10.27 18.83
N TRP A 63 11.89 10.68 18.79
CA TRP A 63 12.34 11.76 17.93
C TRP A 63 12.23 11.39 16.45
N VAL A 64 12.63 10.17 16.08
CA VAL A 64 12.53 9.67 14.70
C VAL A 64 11.07 9.59 14.27
N ALA A 65 10.19 9.04 15.11
CA ALA A 65 8.74 9.02 14.84
C ALA A 65 8.18 10.43 14.59
N ARG A 66 8.65 11.42 15.37
CA ARG A 66 8.18 12.80 15.31
C ARG A 66 8.68 13.56 14.07
N GLU A 67 9.89 13.27 13.60
CA GLU A 67 10.51 14.00 12.49
C GLU A 67 10.29 13.31 11.13
N ALA A 68 9.95 12.02 11.14
CA ALA A 68 9.76 11.24 9.93
C ALA A 68 8.74 11.87 8.97
N CYS A 69 9.10 11.90 7.68
CA CYS A 69 8.33 12.53 6.60
C CYS A 69 7.94 14.00 6.89
N GLY A 70 8.86 14.79 7.44
CA GLY A 70 8.64 16.19 7.79
C GLY A 70 7.66 16.35 8.96
N GLY A 71 7.63 15.36 9.85
CA GLY A 71 6.75 15.26 11.00
C GLY A 71 5.26 15.18 10.69
N GLN A 72 4.92 14.64 9.52
CA GLN A 72 3.54 14.51 9.07
C GLN A 72 2.95 13.11 9.32
N LEU A 73 3.74 12.13 9.79
CA LEU A 73 3.19 10.81 10.10
C LEU A 73 2.28 10.86 11.35
N PRO A 74 1.00 10.42 11.24
CA PRO A 74 0.11 10.28 12.40
C PRO A 74 0.66 9.27 13.40
N SER A 75 1.01 9.72 14.61
CA SER A 75 1.68 8.87 15.62
C SER A 75 0.87 7.63 16.02
N GLY A 76 -0.46 7.76 16.14
CA GLY A 76 -1.33 6.65 16.52
C GLY A 76 -1.39 5.55 15.46
N ASP A 77 -1.47 5.91 14.18
CA ASP A 77 -1.47 4.92 13.10
C ASP A 77 -0.08 4.31 12.91
N LEU A 78 0.98 5.12 13.06
CA LEU A 78 2.36 4.64 13.03
C LEU A 78 2.63 3.61 14.13
N GLU A 79 2.11 3.79 15.34
CA GLU A 79 2.21 2.81 16.44
C GLU A 79 1.53 1.48 16.11
N ILE A 80 0.39 1.51 15.40
CA ILE A 80 -0.33 0.29 15.00
C ILE A 80 0.43 -0.48 13.92
N VAL A 81 1.00 0.19 12.94
CA VAL A 81 1.66 -0.49 11.79
C VAL A 81 3.08 -0.96 12.10
N ARG A 82 3.72 -0.41 13.14
CA ARG A 82 5.11 -0.73 13.49
C ARG A 82 5.25 -1.83 14.55
N THR A 83 4.18 -2.52 14.95
CA THR A 83 4.13 -3.36 16.17
C THR A 83 5.46 -4.07 16.48
N ASP A 84 6.07 -3.74 17.62
CA ASP A 84 7.36 -4.24 18.14
C ASP A 84 8.65 -3.85 17.40
N LEU A 85 8.57 -2.96 16.40
CA LEU A 85 9.74 -2.42 15.69
C LEU A 85 10.25 -1.11 16.33
N ARG A 86 11.56 -1.06 16.53
CA ARG A 86 12.27 0.17 16.94
C ARG A 86 12.67 0.96 15.71
N LEU A 87 12.37 2.25 15.70
CA LEU A 87 12.68 3.13 14.58
C LEU A 87 14.18 3.46 14.54
N GLY A 88 14.75 3.38 13.34
CA GLY A 88 16.16 3.65 13.08
C GLY A 88 16.37 5.01 12.44
N GLU A 89 15.87 5.17 11.21
CA GLU A 89 16.13 6.34 10.37
C GLU A 89 14.92 6.70 9.50
N SER A 90 14.86 7.97 9.10
CA SER A 90 13.91 8.46 8.10
C SER A 90 14.68 9.21 7.02
N GLU A 91 14.37 8.91 5.76
CA GLU A 91 14.85 9.62 4.59
C GLU A 91 13.65 10.29 3.92
N GLU A 92 13.75 11.57 3.61
CA GLU A 92 12.73 12.31 2.86
C GLU A 92 13.40 13.06 1.71
N SER A 93 12.80 13.00 0.53
CA SER A 93 13.18 13.77 -0.63
C SER A 93 11.94 14.37 -1.28
N PHE A 94 12.05 15.64 -1.69
CA PHE A 94 10.97 16.36 -2.35
C PHE A 94 11.53 17.19 -3.48
N ASP A 95 10.99 16.98 -4.68
CA ASP A 95 11.32 17.73 -5.88
C ASP A 95 10.02 18.35 -6.41
N ALA A 96 9.80 19.62 -6.05
CA ALA A 96 8.62 20.36 -6.43
C ALA A 96 8.54 20.60 -7.95
N GLU A 97 9.68 20.74 -8.63
CA GLU A 97 9.73 21.04 -10.07
C GLU A 97 9.27 19.83 -10.89
N ASN A 98 9.76 18.65 -10.52
CA ASN A 98 9.35 17.41 -11.17
C ASN A 98 8.05 16.86 -10.58
N GLY A 99 7.62 17.34 -9.42
CA GLY A 99 6.41 16.91 -8.73
C GLY A 99 6.57 15.53 -8.08
N ARG A 100 7.76 15.25 -7.55
CA ARG A 100 8.10 13.98 -6.90
C ARG A 100 8.21 14.14 -5.40
N TYR A 101 7.81 13.09 -4.71
CA TYR A 101 7.97 12.95 -3.27
C TYR A 101 8.39 11.53 -2.97
N SER A 102 9.34 11.35 -2.06
CA SER A 102 9.67 10.04 -1.50
C SER A 102 10.00 10.21 -0.03
N CYS A 103 9.37 9.43 0.83
CA CYS A 103 9.73 9.30 2.23
C CYS A 103 9.81 7.83 2.61
N VAL A 104 10.88 7.44 3.29
CA VAL A 104 11.04 6.09 3.82
C VAL A 104 11.46 6.16 5.28
N LEU A 105 10.66 5.55 6.15
CA LEU A 105 10.94 5.32 7.55
C LEU A 105 11.35 3.85 7.73
N ARG A 106 12.53 3.62 8.34
CA ARG A 106 13.09 2.28 8.57
C ARG A 106 13.27 1.99 10.05
N ASP A 107 13.23 0.70 10.39
CA ASP A 107 13.60 0.19 11.70
C ASP A 107 15.13 0.21 11.90
N GLU A 108 15.61 -0.10 13.11
CA GLU A 108 17.04 -0.19 13.43
C GLU A 108 17.80 -1.25 12.60
N ASN A 109 17.09 -2.19 11.97
CA ASN A 109 17.65 -3.23 11.11
C ASN A 109 17.59 -2.85 9.62
N GLY A 110 17.15 -1.63 9.28
CA GLY A 110 17.00 -1.16 7.90
C GLY A 110 15.77 -1.70 7.17
N LYS A 111 14.81 -2.32 7.87
CA LYS A 111 13.52 -2.75 7.29
C LYS A 111 12.57 -1.57 7.17
N VAL A 112 11.84 -1.49 6.07
CA VAL A 112 10.84 -0.43 5.85
C VAL A 112 9.67 -0.63 6.81
N VAL A 113 9.38 0.41 7.58
CA VAL A 113 8.19 0.51 8.45
C VAL A 113 7.06 1.20 7.68
N VAL A 114 7.36 2.34 7.08
CA VAL A 114 6.45 3.07 6.18
C VAL A 114 7.27 3.66 5.04
N ALA A 115 6.80 3.51 3.81
CA ALA A 115 7.31 4.22 2.66
C ALA A 115 6.15 4.89 1.90
N VAL A 116 6.39 6.11 1.43
CA VAL A 116 5.46 6.93 0.68
C VAL A 116 6.18 7.48 -0.54
N ASP A 117 5.69 7.16 -1.73
CA ASP A 117 6.26 7.64 -2.97
C ASP A 117 5.16 8.28 -3.82
N ALA A 118 5.45 9.43 -4.42
CA ALA A 118 4.55 10.14 -5.31
C ALA A 118 5.14 10.29 -6.70
N TYR A 119 4.42 9.78 -7.69
CA TYR A 119 4.82 9.75 -9.07
C TYR A 119 3.88 10.63 -9.91
N PRO A 120 4.39 11.72 -10.50
CA PRO A 120 3.62 12.51 -11.46
C PRO A 120 3.38 11.72 -12.74
N GLU A 121 2.42 12.16 -13.58
CA GLU A 121 2.24 11.58 -14.92
C GLU A 121 3.57 11.53 -15.70
N GLY A 122 3.87 10.35 -16.25
CA GLY A 122 5.09 10.10 -16.99
C GLY A 122 5.61 8.67 -16.80
N ARG A 123 6.83 8.45 -17.30
CA ARG A 123 7.43 7.11 -17.40
C ARG A 123 7.52 6.35 -16.07
N GLU A 124 7.81 7.03 -14.97
CA GLU A 124 7.97 6.37 -13.67
C GLU A 124 6.64 5.95 -13.06
N ARG A 125 5.64 6.83 -13.08
CA ARG A 125 4.26 6.46 -12.75
C ARG A 125 3.80 5.28 -13.58
N ASP A 126 4.03 5.31 -14.89
CA ASP A 126 3.64 4.22 -15.78
C ASP A 126 4.40 2.93 -15.47
N GLN A 127 5.66 3.03 -15.03
CA GLN A 127 6.47 1.89 -14.61
C GLN A 127 5.93 1.27 -13.32
N GLU A 128 5.62 2.08 -12.30
CA GLU A 128 5.05 1.60 -11.03
C GLU A 128 3.63 1.06 -11.20
N LEU A 129 2.75 1.77 -11.92
CA LEU A 129 1.44 1.24 -12.29
C LEU A 129 1.58 -0.07 -13.08
N GLY A 130 2.59 -0.17 -13.96
CA GLY A 130 2.87 -1.40 -14.69
C GLY A 130 3.28 -2.59 -13.83
N LEU A 131 3.68 -2.39 -12.57
CA LEU A 131 3.89 -3.46 -11.58
C LEU A 131 2.58 -3.87 -10.91
N ALA A 132 1.68 -2.90 -10.71
CA ALA A 132 0.36 -3.15 -10.19
C ALA A 132 -0.45 -4.04 -11.15
N GLY A 133 -0.96 -5.14 -10.60
CA GLY A 133 -1.79 -6.09 -11.34
C GLY A 133 -1.10 -6.87 -12.46
N THR A 134 0.23 -7.01 -12.39
CA THR A 134 1.02 -7.88 -13.28
C THR A 134 0.55 -9.34 -13.25
N SER A 135 0.17 -9.82 -12.07
CA SER A 135 -0.38 -11.16 -11.85
C SER A 135 -1.87 -11.19 -12.19
N ARG A 136 -2.67 -10.31 -11.57
CA ARG A 136 -4.12 -10.18 -11.74
C ARG A 136 -4.58 -8.75 -11.47
N PRO A 137 -5.72 -8.30 -12.01
CA PRO A 137 -6.30 -7.01 -11.66
C PRO A 137 -6.41 -6.80 -10.15
N PRO A 138 -6.19 -5.57 -9.64
CA PRO A 138 -6.35 -5.25 -8.23
C PRO A 138 -7.67 -5.78 -7.70
N HIS A 139 -7.61 -6.51 -6.59
CA HIS A 139 -8.71 -7.34 -6.11
C HIS A 139 -9.47 -6.70 -4.94
N ALA A 140 -8.83 -5.79 -4.22
CA ALA A 140 -9.38 -5.06 -3.10
C ALA A 140 -9.65 -3.60 -3.49
N VAL A 141 -10.90 -3.17 -3.31
CA VAL A 141 -11.33 -1.79 -3.61
C VAL A 141 -11.24 -0.94 -2.35
N LEU A 142 -10.86 0.33 -2.49
CA LEU A 142 -10.79 1.19 -1.32
C LEU A 142 -12.21 1.63 -0.88
N PRO A 143 -12.51 1.64 0.43
CA PRO A 143 -13.82 1.99 0.94
C PRO A 143 -14.13 3.48 0.71
N GLY A 144 -15.42 3.80 0.67
CA GLY A 144 -15.89 5.20 0.58
C GLY A 144 -15.61 5.89 -0.76
N GLY A 145 -15.28 5.13 -1.81
CA GLY A 145 -15.03 5.69 -3.15
C GLY A 145 -13.68 6.39 -3.29
N LEU A 146 -12.73 6.11 -2.40
CA LEU A 146 -11.37 6.61 -2.52
C LEU A 146 -10.79 6.23 -3.90
N PRO A 147 -10.08 7.15 -4.59
CA PRO A 147 -9.66 6.95 -5.97
C PRO A 147 -8.38 6.10 -6.01
N GLY A 148 -8.45 4.85 -5.58
CA GLY A 148 -7.29 3.98 -5.45
C GLY A 148 -7.63 2.50 -5.35
N PHE A 149 -6.63 1.71 -5.03
CA PHE A 149 -6.73 0.26 -4.82
C PHE A 149 -5.64 -0.21 -3.84
N GLU A 150 -5.86 -1.38 -3.24
CA GLU A 150 -4.80 -2.13 -2.56
C GLU A 150 -4.23 -3.17 -3.56
N ASP A 151 -2.90 -3.20 -3.68
CA ASP A 151 -2.15 -4.22 -4.41
C ASP A 151 -1.62 -5.30 -3.44
N GLU A 152 -0.82 -6.24 -3.94
CA GLU A 152 -0.17 -7.24 -3.09
C GLU A 152 0.62 -6.60 -1.91
N ASN A 153 0.72 -7.33 -0.81
CA ASN A 153 1.49 -6.95 0.39
C ASN A 153 0.99 -5.68 1.13
N SER A 154 -0.28 -5.32 0.95
CA SER A 154 -0.91 -4.14 1.57
C SER A 154 -0.28 -2.81 1.17
N LEU A 155 0.22 -2.76 -0.06
CA LEU A 155 0.57 -1.52 -0.74
C LEU A 155 -0.71 -0.84 -1.22
N VAL A 156 -0.99 0.35 -0.68
CA VAL A 156 -2.14 1.15 -1.07
C VAL A 156 -1.69 2.20 -2.08
N TYR A 157 -2.31 2.17 -3.26
CA TYR A 157 -2.15 3.19 -4.28
C TYR A 157 -3.37 4.12 -4.30
N LEU A 158 -3.14 5.42 -4.19
CA LEU A 158 -4.14 6.47 -4.38
C LEU A 158 -3.79 7.29 -5.62
N MET A 159 -4.80 7.58 -6.43
CA MET A 159 -4.67 8.31 -7.69
C MET A 159 -5.53 9.59 -7.68
N PRO A 160 -5.24 10.55 -6.78
CA PRO A 160 -6.00 11.79 -6.71
C PRO A 160 -5.76 12.65 -7.97
N GLU A 161 -6.72 13.53 -8.24
CA GLU A 161 -6.54 14.59 -9.22
C GLU A 161 -5.46 15.57 -8.72
N CYS A 162 -4.54 15.94 -9.60
CA CYS A 162 -3.55 16.98 -9.33
C CYS A 162 -3.36 17.88 -10.55
N PRO A 163 -4.30 18.81 -10.80
CA PRO A 163 -4.15 19.78 -11.88
C PRO A 163 -2.96 20.70 -11.58
N ARG A 164 -1.93 20.67 -12.44
CA ARG A 164 -0.81 21.62 -12.32
C ARG A 164 -1.27 23.02 -12.70
N ALA A 165 -0.89 24.02 -11.90
CA ALA A 165 -1.16 25.42 -12.18
C ALA A 165 -0.71 25.80 -13.61
N GLY A 166 -1.65 26.29 -14.43
CA GLY A 166 -1.38 26.80 -15.79
C GLY A 166 -1.67 25.85 -16.95
N ARG A 167 -2.23 24.65 -16.73
CA ARG A 167 -2.74 23.77 -17.81
C ARG A 167 -4.25 23.59 -17.72
N THR A 168 -4.90 23.41 -18.86
CA THR A 168 -6.36 23.45 -18.98
C THR A 168 -7.05 22.37 -18.14
N PRO A 169 -8.25 22.64 -17.59
CA PRO A 169 -9.03 21.69 -16.78
C PRO A 169 -9.35 20.35 -17.46
N ALA A 170 -9.21 20.27 -18.79
CA ALA A 170 -9.49 19.08 -19.59
C ALA A 170 -8.38 18.02 -19.55
N GLU A 171 -7.19 18.36 -19.03
CA GLU A 171 -6.08 17.40 -18.84
C GLU A 171 -6.06 17.00 -17.36
N GLN A 172 -6.97 16.09 -16.97
CA GLN A 172 -6.99 15.50 -15.63
C GLN A 172 -5.72 14.67 -15.42
N HIS A 173 -4.66 15.32 -14.95
CA HIS A 173 -3.44 14.69 -14.51
C HIS A 173 -3.71 14.02 -13.16
N ARG A 174 -3.66 12.69 -13.14
CA ARG A 174 -3.71 11.92 -11.89
C ARG A 174 -2.29 11.68 -11.41
N LEU A 175 -2.04 12.09 -10.17
CA LEU A 175 -0.86 11.69 -9.41
C LEU A 175 -1.01 10.20 -9.06
N LEU A 176 0.08 9.47 -8.89
CA LEU A 176 0.06 8.18 -8.19
C LEU A 176 0.80 8.35 -6.88
N VAL A 177 0.15 8.05 -5.76
CA VAL A 177 0.78 8.00 -4.45
C VAL A 177 0.71 6.56 -3.96
N GLY A 178 1.86 5.92 -3.84
CA GLY A 178 2.00 4.60 -3.22
C GLY A 178 2.36 4.77 -1.75
N THR A 179 1.67 4.05 -0.87
CA THR A 179 2.03 3.96 0.55
C THR A 179 2.05 2.50 0.97
N TRP A 180 3.16 2.05 1.55
CA TRP A 180 3.30 0.66 1.97
C TRP A 180 4.07 0.49 3.27
N THR A 181 3.80 -0.64 3.89
CA THR A 181 4.54 -1.22 5.01
C THR A 181 4.92 -2.65 4.63
N TYR A 182 5.87 -3.26 5.34
CA TYR A 182 6.24 -4.65 5.11
C TYR A 182 5.15 -5.59 5.67
N PHE A 183 4.07 -5.77 4.89
CA PHE A 183 2.89 -6.62 5.17
C PHE A 183 2.04 -6.19 6.39
N ALA A 184 0.88 -5.58 6.15
CA ALA A 184 -0.14 -5.45 7.19
C ALA A 184 -0.87 -6.79 7.36
N HIS A 185 -0.75 -7.40 8.54
CA HIS A 185 -1.25 -8.76 8.81
C HIS A 185 -2.62 -8.77 9.49
N SER A 186 -2.93 -7.75 10.29
CA SER A 186 -4.21 -7.65 11.00
C SER A 186 -5.17 -6.64 10.37
N PRO A 187 -6.50 -6.77 10.59
CA PRO A 187 -7.45 -5.74 10.18
C PRO A 187 -7.15 -4.36 10.77
N ALA A 188 -6.60 -4.30 11.99
CA ALA A 188 -6.19 -3.05 12.62
C ALA A 188 -5.02 -2.39 11.88
N GLU A 189 -4.01 -3.17 11.50
CA GLU A 189 -2.88 -2.71 10.69
C GLU A 189 -3.33 -2.27 9.29
N LYS A 190 -4.19 -3.04 8.62
CA LYS A 190 -4.76 -2.65 7.31
C LYS A 190 -5.53 -1.33 7.40
N ALA A 191 -6.33 -1.15 8.44
CA ALA A 191 -7.08 0.09 8.64
C ALA A 191 -6.17 1.29 8.95
N ALA A 192 -5.12 1.09 9.76
CA ALA A 192 -4.10 2.10 10.02
C ALA A 192 -3.31 2.46 8.75
N MET A 193 -2.92 1.46 7.95
CA MET A 193 -2.25 1.68 6.66
C MET A 193 -3.11 2.49 5.68
N LEU A 194 -4.41 2.21 5.61
CA LEU A 194 -5.32 2.99 4.77
C LEU A 194 -5.41 4.46 5.25
N ARG A 195 -5.52 4.70 6.56
CA ARG A 195 -5.50 6.06 7.12
C ARG A 195 -4.20 6.78 6.85
N LEU A 196 -3.05 6.11 7.03
CA LEU A 196 -1.73 6.63 6.68
C LEU A 196 -1.64 7.00 5.20
N ALA A 197 -2.08 6.12 4.30
CA ALA A 197 -2.05 6.35 2.86
C ALA A 197 -2.89 7.58 2.47
N VAL A 198 -4.12 7.70 2.98
CA VAL A 198 -4.98 8.86 2.73
C VAL A 198 -4.36 10.14 3.30
N HIS A 199 -3.88 10.09 4.55
CA HIS A 199 -3.26 11.25 5.21
C HIS A 199 -2.04 11.73 4.42
N MET A 200 -1.11 10.83 4.09
CA MET A 200 0.11 11.16 3.37
C MET A 200 -0.17 11.60 1.93
N THR A 201 -1.20 11.05 1.28
CA THR A 201 -1.65 11.56 -0.02
C THR A 201 -2.14 13.01 0.07
N ASN A 202 -2.87 13.38 1.13
CA ASN A 202 -3.30 14.77 1.36
C ASN A 202 -2.11 15.70 1.65
N VAL A 203 -1.11 15.23 2.41
CA VAL A 203 0.14 15.96 2.66
C VAL A 203 0.90 16.20 1.34
N VAL A 204 1.08 15.16 0.54
CA VAL A 204 1.80 15.22 -0.74
C VAL A 204 1.10 16.15 -1.73
N THR A 205 -0.21 16.00 -1.90
CA THR A 205 -0.99 16.86 -2.82
C THR A 205 -0.99 18.33 -2.36
N GLY A 206 -0.99 18.57 -1.05
CA GLY A 206 -0.77 19.90 -0.46
C GLY A 206 0.61 20.48 -0.77
N LYS A 207 1.69 19.70 -0.55
CA LYS A 207 3.07 20.12 -0.87
C LYS A 207 3.25 20.42 -2.37
N LEU A 208 2.59 19.65 -3.23
CA LEU A 208 2.63 19.82 -4.69
C LEU A 208 1.72 20.93 -5.22
N GLY A 209 0.89 21.53 -4.36
CA GLY A 209 -0.01 22.61 -4.77
C GLY A 209 -1.09 22.17 -5.75
N CYS A 210 -1.56 20.93 -5.66
CA CYS A 210 -2.57 20.35 -6.57
C CYS A 210 -3.92 21.09 -6.55
N GLY A 211 -4.23 21.84 -5.50
CA GLY A 211 -5.41 22.72 -5.43
C GLY A 211 -6.78 22.03 -5.34
N GLY A 212 -6.84 20.69 -5.30
CA GLY A 212 -8.07 19.92 -5.11
C GLY A 212 -8.50 19.79 -3.65
N GLU A 213 -9.74 19.32 -3.43
CA GLU A 213 -10.21 18.97 -2.09
C GLU A 213 -9.42 17.77 -1.54
N PRO A 214 -9.03 17.79 -0.25
CA PRO A 214 -8.40 16.64 0.37
C PRO A 214 -9.30 15.39 0.30
N LEU A 215 -8.68 14.24 0.11
CA LEU A 215 -9.37 12.95 0.18
C LEU A 215 -10.02 12.78 1.56
N PRO A 216 -11.25 12.25 1.62
CA PRO A 216 -11.94 12.03 2.88
C PRO A 216 -11.20 10.99 3.72
N ALA A 217 -11.10 11.22 5.02
CA ALA A 217 -10.54 10.24 5.93
C ALA A 217 -11.40 8.96 5.91
N PRO A 218 -10.78 7.76 5.87
CA PRO A 218 -11.50 6.51 6.02
C PRO A 218 -12.23 6.47 7.38
N ALA A 219 -13.40 5.82 7.42
CA ALA A 219 -14.09 5.56 8.68
C ALA A 219 -13.24 4.67 9.60
N ASP A 220 -13.48 4.75 10.91
CA ASP A 220 -12.77 3.93 11.89
C ASP A 220 -12.94 2.43 11.59
N GLY A 221 -11.82 1.71 11.52
CA GLY A 221 -11.80 0.28 11.18
C GLY A 221 -12.05 -0.04 9.71
N ALA A 222 -12.19 0.96 8.83
CA ALA A 222 -12.30 0.73 7.40
C ALA A 222 -11.01 0.11 6.85
N VAL A 223 -11.16 -0.98 6.09
CA VAL A 223 -10.08 -1.68 5.40
C VAL A 223 -10.39 -1.72 3.90
N PRO A 224 -9.39 -1.90 3.03
CA PRO A 224 -9.65 -2.27 1.64
C PRO A 224 -10.59 -3.49 1.58
N ASP A 225 -11.63 -3.38 0.76
CA ASP A 225 -12.67 -4.40 0.64
C ASP A 225 -12.27 -5.44 -0.40
N GLU A 226 -11.89 -6.62 0.08
CA GLU A 226 -11.61 -7.82 -0.74
C GLU A 226 -12.90 -8.44 -1.32
N GLY A 227 -14.06 -7.84 -1.06
CA GLY A 227 -15.35 -8.18 -1.61
C GLY A 227 -16.14 -9.17 -0.75
N THR A 228 -17.47 -9.00 -0.78
CA THR A 228 -18.38 -9.90 -0.08
C THR A 228 -18.86 -11.02 -1.00
N TYR A 229 -18.81 -12.25 -0.52
CA TYR A 229 -19.37 -13.41 -1.22
C TYR A 229 -20.86 -13.55 -0.90
N VAL A 230 -21.66 -13.66 -1.96
CA VAL A 230 -23.11 -13.92 -1.83
C VAL A 230 -23.53 -15.02 -2.80
N PRO A 231 -24.57 -15.81 -2.47
CA PRO A 231 -25.18 -16.71 -3.45
C PRO A 231 -25.57 -15.94 -4.71
N ARG A 232 -25.37 -16.53 -5.91
CA ARG A 232 -25.61 -15.83 -7.19
C ARG A 232 -26.96 -15.13 -7.27
N ALA A 233 -28.03 -15.76 -6.79
CA ALA A 233 -29.37 -15.17 -6.82
C ALA A 233 -29.47 -13.84 -6.04
N ARG A 234 -28.66 -13.66 -4.99
CA ARG A 234 -28.60 -12.42 -4.18
C ARG A 234 -27.76 -11.32 -4.81
N ALA A 235 -26.98 -11.59 -5.86
CA ALA A 235 -26.31 -10.54 -6.62
C ALA A 235 -27.27 -9.73 -7.50
N LYS A 236 -28.54 -10.17 -7.64
CA LYS A 236 -29.56 -9.41 -8.37
C LYS A 236 -29.79 -8.04 -7.72
N GLY A 237 -29.78 -6.99 -8.53
CA GLY A 237 -29.96 -5.60 -8.09
C GLY A 237 -28.70 -4.92 -7.53
N THR A 238 -27.60 -5.66 -7.34
CA THR A 238 -26.31 -5.08 -6.96
C THR A 238 -25.53 -4.59 -8.18
N ALA A 239 -24.35 -4.01 -7.97
CA ALA A 239 -23.43 -3.66 -9.06
C ALA A 239 -22.97 -4.87 -9.91
N CYS A 240 -23.17 -6.10 -9.40
CA CYS A 240 -22.84 -7.36 -10.07
C CYS A 240 -24.06 -8.09 -10.64
N ASP A 241 -25.18 -7.38 -10.88
CA ASP A 241 -26.44 -7.97 -11.37
C ASP A 241 -26.27 -8.83 -12.62
N ALA A 242 -25.36 -8.45 -13.52
CA ALA A 242 -25.07 -9.18 -14.75
C ALA A 242 -24.74 -10.66 -14.51
N LEU A 243 -24.10 -11.01 -13.39
CA LEU A 243 -23.79 -12.39 -13.00
C LEU A 243 -25.01 -13.15 -12.46
N ALA A 244 -26.02 -12.44 -11.96
CA ALA A 244 -27.27 -13.02 -11.49
C ALA A 244 -28.26 -13.28 -12.63
N THR A 245 -28.34 -12.34 -13.59
CA THR A 245 -29.43 -12.26 -14.58
C THR A 245 -29.08 -12.79 -15.96
N THR A 246 -27.80 -12.92 -16.29
CA THR A 246 -27.34 -13.47 -17.57
C THR A 246 -27.32 -15.00 -17.56
N ARG A 247 -27.38 -15.64 -18.74
CA ARG A 247 -27.14 -17.08 -18.89
C ARG A 247 -25.73 -17.42 -18.38
N VAL A 248 -25.65 -18.28 -17.37
CA VAL A 248 -24.39 -18.80 -16.84
C VAL A 248 -24.08 -20.21 -17.35
N PRO A 249 -22.79 -20.58 -17.45
CA PRO A 249 -22.41 -21.98 -17.59
C PRO A 249 -22.99 -22.86 -16.47
N ALA A 250 -23.11 -24.16 -16.73
CA ALA A 250 -23.70 -25.11 -15.77
C ALA A 250 -22.99 -25.07 -14.39
N ALA A 251 -21.65 -25.02 -14.38
CA ALA A 251 -20.84 -24.93 -13.17
C ALA A 251 -21.11 -23.67 -12.31
N GLY A 252 -21.66 -22.61 -12.90
CA GLY A 252 -22.00 -21.37 -12.20
C GLY A 252 -23.46 -21.27 -11.76
N ARG A 253 -24.26 -22.33 -11.96
CA ARG A 253 -25.71 -22.29 -11.68
C ARG A 253 -26.02 -22.10 -10.21
N ASP A 254 -25.28 -22.77 -9.34
CA ASP A 254 -25.42 -22.69 -7.89
C ASP A 254 -24.20 -22.00 -7.26
N GLY A 255 -23.47 -21.23 -8.07
CA GLY A 255 -22.24 -20.55 -7.67
C GLY A 255 -22.44 -19.36 -6.74
N GLU A 256 -21.31 -18.83 -6.26
CA GLU A 256 -21.25 -17.61 -5.47
C GLU A 256 -20.67 -16.46 -6.29
N VAL A 257 -21.13 -15.25 -5.99
CA VAL A 257 -20.63 -14.02 -6.59
C VAL A 257 -19.86 -13.25 -5.52
N ARG A 258 -18.58 -13.00 -5.77
CA ARG A 258 -17.79 -12.01 -5.04
C ARG A 258 -18.10 -10.63 -5.59
N ILE A 259 -18.55 -9.72 -4.72
CA ILE A 259 -18.86 -8.33 -5.06
C ILE A 259 -17.78 -7.45 -4.42
N ALA A 260 -16.89 -6.88 -5.23
CA ALA A 260 -15.85 -5.93 -4.82
C ALA A 260 -15.95 -4.68 -5.70
N ILE A 261 -17.01 -3.88 -5.51
CA ILE A 261 -17.23 -2.62 -6.23
C ILE A 261 -17.67 -1.58 -5.21
N ALA A 262 -16.94 -0.46 -5.16
CA ALA A 262 -17.31 0.72 -4.40
C ALA A 262 -17.79 1.82 -5.35
N ASP A 263 -18.84 2.55 -4.95
CA ASP A 263 -19.30 3.74 -5.67
C ASP A 263 -18.16 4.76 -5.75
N GLY A 264 -17.88 5.29 -6.95
CA GLY A 264 -16.78 6.23 -7.18
C GLY A 264 -15.37 5.60 -7.24
N GLY A 265 -15.24 4.30 -6.95
CA GLY A 265 -13.96 3.58 -7.05
C GLY A 265 -13.39 3.58 -8.47
N ILE A 266 -12.05 3.57 -8.57
CA ILE A 266 -11.36 3.59 -9.87
C ILE A 266 -11.22 2.21 -10.50
N VAL A 267 -11.34 1.16 -9.70
CA VAL A 267 -11.39 -0.24 -10.12
C VAL A 267 -12.53 -0.92 -9.37
N GLY A 268 -13.20 -1.86 -10.04
CA GLY A 268 -14.24 -2.68 -9.43
C GLY A 268 -14.27 -4.06 -10.06
N ARG A 269 -14.59 -5.09 -9.27
CA ARG A 269 -14.60 -6.48 -9.72
C ARG A 269 -15.81 -7.25 -9.21
N CYS A 270 -16.39 -8.03 -10.11
CA CYS A 270 -17.38 -9.06 -9.80
C CYS A 270 -16.84 -10.41 -10.26
N THR A 271 -16.81 -11.42 -9.39
CA THR A 271 -16.31 -12.75 -9.75
C THR A 271 -17.39 -13.80 -9.48
N LEU A 272 -17.83 -14.55 -10.49
CA LEU A 272 -18.66 -15.74 -10.33
C LEU A 272 -17.75 -16.95 -10.11
N ARG A 273 -17.92 -17.66 -9.00
CA ARG A 273 -17.20 -18.89 -8.66
C ARG A 273 -18.13 -20.09 -8.65
N ALA A 274 -17.63 -21.26 -9.00
CA ALA A 274 -18.38 -22.50 -8.78
C ALA A 274 -18.33 -22.87 -7.29
N THR A 275 -19.42 -23.46 -6.79
CA THR A 275 -19.54 -23.94 -5.41
C THR A 275 -18.86 -25.30 -5.16
N GLU A 276 -18.51 -26.05 -6.21
CA GLU A 276 -17.86 -27.35 -6.07
C GLU A 276 -16.42 -27.20 -5.57
N THR A 277 -16.23 -27.50 -4.28
CA THR A 277 -14.97 -27.73 -3.57
C THR A 277 -14.41 -29.09 -3.96
N TYR A 278 -13.27 -29.11 -4.64
CA TYR A 278 -12.35 -30.25 -4.57
C TYR A 278 -11.40 -30.03 -3.38
N GLU A 279 -10.88 -31.11 -2.79
CA GLU A 279 -9.96 -31.05 -1.62
C GLU A 279 -8.73 -30.16 -1.87
N ASP A 280 -8.32 -29.99 -3.13
CA ASP A 280 -7.17 -29.16 -3.54
C ASP A 280 -7.54 -27.82 -4.19
N ALA A 281 -8.84 -27.51 -4.33
CA ALA A 281 -9.27 -26.26 -4.95
C ALA A 281 -9.08 -25.11 -3.96
N ARG A 282 -8.13 -24.20 -4.24
CA ARG A 282 -8.13 -22.84 -3.68
C ARG A 282 -9.54 -22.28 -3.85
N GLU A 283 -10.31 -22.14 -2.75
CA GLU A 283 -11.64 -21.52 -2.67
C GLU A 283 -12.39 -21.39 -4.02
N GLY A 284 -13.05 -22.44 -4.52
CA GLY A 284 -13.92 -22.43 -5.72
C GLY A 284 -13.40 -21.69 -6.97
N ALA A 285 -12.98 -22.40 -8.03
CA ALA A 285 -12.42 -21.73 -9.22
C ALA A 285 -13.37 -20.69 -9.86
N ALA A 286 -12.81 -19.55 -10.25
CA ALA A 286 -13.51 -18.48 -10.96
C ALA A 286 -13.97 -18.96 -12.35
N ILE A 287 -15.19 -18.59 -12.72
CA ILE A 287 -15.82 -18.96 -14.00
C ILE A 287 -15.86 -17.73 -14.91
N ILE A 288 -16.43 -16.63 -14.41
CA ILE A 288 -16.54 -15.34 -15.12
C ILE A 288 -16.08 -14.27 -14.17
N GLU A 289 -15.32 -13.33 -14.72
CA GLU A 289 -14.93 -12.12 -14.01
C GLU A 289 -15.35 -10.90 -14.82
N LEU A 290 -15.90 -9.92 -14.12
CA LEU A 290 -16.26 -8.62 -14.67
C LEU A 290 -15.40 -7.58 -13.97
N THR A 291 -14.76 -6.70 -14.72
CA THR A 291 -13.94 -5.62 -14.16
C THR A 291 -14.34 -4.28 -14.74
N ALA A 292 -14.44 -3.27 -13.89
CA ALA A 292 -14.57 -1.87 -14.28
C ALA A 292 -13.25 -1.15 -13.99
N TRP A 293 -12.82 -0.30 -14.92
CA TRP A 293 -11.62 0.51 -14.82
C TRP A 293 -11.95 1.94 -15.20
N ARG A 294 -11.63 2.90 -14.32
CA ARG A 294 -11.92 4.32 -14.50
C ARG A 294 -10.62 5.13 -14.44
N GLY A 295 -10.46 6.05 -15.38
CA GLY A 295 -9.30 6.95 -15.46
C GLY A 295 -8.14 6.40 -16.31
N ASP A 296 -7.02 7.11 -16.31
CA ASP A 296 -5.80 6.74 -17.02
C ASP A 296 -4.89 5.86 -16.14
N TRP A 297 -4.76 4.59 -16.50
CA TRP A 297 -3.90 3.61 -15.82
C TRP A 297 -2.51 3.48 -16.48
N GLY A 298 -2.20 4.36 -17.44
CA GLY A 298 -0.93 4.32 -18.17
C GLY A 298 -0.83 3.14 -19.15
N PRO A 299 0.13 3.20 -20.10
CA PRO A 299 0.22 2.24 -21.20
C PRO A 299 0.76 0.86 -20.80
N ARG A 300 1.25 0.70 -19.57
CA ARG A 300 1.87 -0.53 -19.08
C ARG A 300 0.92 -1.44 -18.30
N VAL A 301 -0.12 -0.88 -17.68
CA VAL A 301 -1.17 -1.67 -17.03
C VAL A 301 -1.94 -2.45 -18.07
N ARG A 302 -2.28 -3.70 -17.71
CA ARG A 302 -3.00 -4.64 -18.54
C ARG A 302 -4.25 -5.12 -17.85
N GLU A 303 -5.37 -5.12 -18.58
CA GLU A 303 -6.68 -5.46 -18.02
C GLU A 303 -6.77 -6.88 -17.43
N MET A 304 -6.03 -7.86 -17.95
CA MET A 304 -5.94 -9.23 -17.39
C MET A 304 -4.53 -9.57 -16.89
N GLY A 305 -3.70 -8.58 -16.57
CA GLY A 305 -2.29 -8.82 -16.25
C GLY A 305 -1.58 -9.60 -17.36
N SER A 306 -1.15 -10.82 -17.04
CA SER A 306 -0.47 -11.75 -17.95
C SER A 306 -1.40 -12.75 -18.68
N GLY A 307 -2.71 -12.54 -18.65
CA GLY A 307 -3.70 -13.38 -19.34
C GLY A 307 -3.61 -13.34 -20.87
N PRO A 308 -4.38 -14.20 -21.59
CA PRO A 308 -4.39 -14.22 -23.05
C PRO A 308 -4.91 -12.89 -23.63
N ASP A 309 -4.17 -12.31 -24.58
CA ASP A 309 -4.52 -11.06 -25.26
C ASP A 309 -4.81 -9.86 -24.33
N PRO A 310 -3.88 -9.42 -23.46
CA PRO A 310 -4.16 -8.36 -22.49
C PRO A 310 -4.27 -6.98 -23.16
N LEU A 311 -5.35 -6.24 -22.89
CA LEU A 311 -5.49 -4.86 -23.37
C LEU A 311 -4.63 -3.94 -22.50
N PRO A 312 -3.86 -3.00 -23.09
CA PRO A 312 -3.28 -1.88 -22.33
C PRO A 312 -4.40 -1.11 -21.62
N MET A 313 -4.12 -0.26 -20.64
CA MET A 313 -5.15 0.55 -19.96
C MET A 313 -4.88 2.06 -19.99
N GLY A 314 -3.93 2.46 -20.85
CA GLY A 314 -3.52 3.86 -20.99
C GLY A 314 -4.46 4.68 -21.86
N ARG A 315 -4.45 5.99 -21.61
CA ARG A 315 -5.20 7.00 -22.38
C ARG A 315 -5.09 6.77 -23.89
N GLY A 316 -6.23 6.76 -24.58
CA GLY A 316 -6.31 6.70 -26.05
C GLY A 316 -6.09 5.32 -26.68
N ILE A 317 -5.33 4.42 -26.04
CA ILE A 317 -4.98 3.11 -26.60
C ILE A 317 -6.17 2.12 -26.52
N THR A 318 -7.12 2.33 -25.60
CA THR A 318 -8.23 1.40 -25.30
C THR A 318 -9.61 1.83 -25.74
N ARG A 319 -9.73 2.88 -26.53
CA ARG A 319 -11.02 3.50 -26.90
C ARG A 319 -11.91 2.68 -27.85
N ARG A 320 -11.49 1.48 -28.21
CA ARG A 320 -12.25 0.63 -29.13
C ARG A 320 -12.79 -0.56 -28.37
N PRO A 321 -14.12 -0.80 -28.41
CA PRO A 321 -14.66 -2.03 -27.87
C PRO A 321 -14.07 -3.22 -28.63
N ALA A 322 -13.86 -4.33 -27.95
CA ALA A 322 -13.19 -5.51 -28.50
C ALA A 322 -13.86 -6.78 -28.04
N LEU A 323 -13.82 -7.82 -28.87
CA LEU A 323 -14.33 -9.15 -28.54
C LEU A 323 -13.34 -10.20 -29.05
N THR A 324 -12.82 -10.99 -28.14
CA THR A 324 -11.97 -12.15 -28.40
C THR A 324 -12.60 -13.40 -27.77
N GLU A 325 -11.94 -14.55 -27.93
CA GLU A 325 -12.41 -15.81 -27.34
C GLU A 325 -12.44 -15.74 -25.80
N ASP A 326 -11.47 -15.05 -25.21
CA ASP A 326 -11.26 -15.00 -23.77
C ASP A 326 -11.79 -13.74 -23.09
N ARG A 327 -12.13 -12.70 -23.86
CA ARG A 327 -12.55 -11.40 -23.33
C ARG A 327 -13.56 -10.66 -24.21
N ALA A 328 -14.49 -9.96 -23.57
CA ALA A 328 -15.23 -8.85 -24.17
C ALA A 328 -14.92 -7.52 -23.45
N TRP A 329 -14.77 -6.43 -24.22
CA TRP A 329 -14.40 -5.10 -23.75
C TRP A 329 -15.37 -4.05 -24.26
N ALA A 330 -15.94 -3.27 -23.35
CA ALA A 330 -16.79 -2.12 -23.63
C ALA A 330 -16.13 -0.85 -23.07
N VAL A 331 -16.49 0.30 -23.65
CA VAL A 331 -15.95 1.60 -23.24
C VAL A 331 -17.06 2.62 -23.08
N ALA A 332 -16.89 3.57 -22.17
CA ALA A 332 -17.79 4.70 -21.99
C ALA A 332 -16.99 5.92 -21.49
N ARG A 333 -17.68 7.01 -21.16
CA ARG A 333 -17.09 8.20 -20.52
C ARG A 333 -17.85 8.55 -19.25
N CYS A 334 -17.17 8.64 -18.10
CA CYS A 334 -17.79 9.03 -16.83
C CYS A 334 -17.07 10.27 -16.30
N ASP A 335 -17.80 11.32 -15.92
CA ASP A 335 -17.21 12.52 -15.30
C ASP A 335 -16.03 13.15 -16.09
N GLY A 336 -16.04 12.97 -17.41
CA GLY A 336 -14.96 13.43 -18.30
C GLY A 336 -13.88 12.38 -18.60
N ASP A 337 -13.74 11.36 -17.74
CA ASP A 337 -12.76 10.30 -17.85
C ASP A 337 -13.20 9.16 -18.78
N ASP A 338 -12.21 8.59 -19.47
CA ASP A 338 -12.37 7.32 -20.18
C ASP A 338 -12.58 6.20 -19.15
N VAL A 339 -13.61 5.37 -19.38
CA VAL A 339 -13.85 4.17 -18.57
C VAL A 339 -13.96 2.94 -19.45
N GLY A 340 -13.56 1.81 -18.89
CA GLY A 340 -13.56 0.53 -19.55
C GLY A 340 -14.20 -0.56 -18.70
N PHE A 341 -14.93 -1.45 -19.35
CA PHE A 341 -15.60 -2.57 -18.72
C PHE A 341 -15.20 -3.86 -19.45
N ALA A 342 -14.72 -4.83 -18.71
CA ALA A 342 -14.36 -6.13 -19.23
C ALA A 342 -15.27 -7.24 -18.71
N ALA A 343 -15.44 -8.28 -19.52
CA ALA A 343 -15.84 -9.59 -19.09
C ALA A 343 -14.83 -10.59 -19.63
N HIS A 344 -14.31 -11.49 -18.78
CA HIS A 344 -13.39 -12.54 -19.19
C HIS A 344 -13.69 -13.86 -18.46
N TRP A 345 -13.22 -14.97 -19.02
CA TRP A 345 -13.26 -16.26 -18.34
C TRP A 345 -12.25 -16.27 -17.19
N GLY A 346 -12.56 -17.03 -16.14
CA GLY A 346 -11.58 -17.30 -15.07
C GLY A 346 -10.38 -18.05 -15.64
N GLN A 347 -9.19 -17.82 -15.07
CA GLN A 347 -7.92 -18.36 -15.57
C GLN A 347 -7.91 -19.89 -15.77
N ASP A 348 -8.70 -20.62 -14.98
CA ASP A 348 -8.80 -22.08 -15.00
C ASP A 348 -10.08 -22.60 -15.71
N TYR A 349 -10.81 -21.74 -16.41
CA TYR A 349 -12.07 -22.05 -17.09
C TYR A 349 -11.94 -21.89 -18.62
N PRO A 350 -12.48 -22.79 -19.46
CA PRO A 350 -13.32 -23.96 -19.15
C PRO A 350 -12.56 -25.24 -18.81
N ASP A 351 -11.22 -25.24 -18.82
CA ASP A 351 -10.37 -26.45 -18.74
C ASP A 351 -10.33 -27.13 -17.34
N ARG A 352 -11.29 -26.82 -16.46
CA ARG A 352 -11.38 -27.31 -15.07
C ARG A 352 -11.67 -28.81 -14.95
N HIS A 353 -12.18 -29.45 -16.00
CA HIS A 353 -12.36 -30.90 -16.07
C HIS A 353 -11.13 -31.65 -16.59
N ARG A 354 -10.02 -30.96 -16.81
CA ARG A 354 -8.79 -31.58 -17.27
C ARG A 354 -8.12 -32.34 -16.14
N GLU A 355 -8.19 -33.67 -16.20
CA GLU A 355 -7.38 -34.52 -15.33
C GLU A 355 -5.88 -34.22 -15.60
N PRO A 356 -5.05 -34.06 -14.55
CA PRO A 356 -3.62 -33.88 -14.71
C PRO A 356 -3.02 -34.95 -15.64
N GLY A 357 -2.38 -34.53 -16.73
CA GLY A 357 -1.77 -35.43 -17.72
C GLY A 357 -2.61 -35.72 -18.97
N THR A 358 -3.85 -35.25 -19.06
CA THR A 358 -4.63 -35.31 -20.32
C THR A 358 -4.18 -34.24 -21.32
N LYS A 359 -4.31 -34.51 -22.62
CA LYS A 359 -3.96 -33.56 -23.69
C LYS A 359 -5.03 -32.48 -23.82
N TYR A 360 -4.60 -31.23 -24.03
CA TYR A 360 -5.48 -30.11 -24.33
C TYR A 360 -6.30 -30.43 -25.58
N VAL A 361 -7.62 -30.31 -25.50
CA VAL A 361 -8.49 -30.32 -26.67
C VAL A 361 -9.00 -28.89 -26.84
N PRO A 362 -8.57 -28.19 -27.91
CA PRO A 362 -9.08 -26.86 -28.20
C PRO A 362 -10.61 -26.88 -28.34
N PRO A 363 -11.33 -25.83 -27.88
CA PRO A 363 -12.75 -25.72 -28.10
C PRO A 363 -13.08 -25.77 -29.61
N THR A 364 -14.23 -26.35 -29.94
CA THR A 364 -14.77 -26.32 -31.30
C THR A 364 -15.17 -24.90 -31.70
N GLU A 365 -15.27 -24.61 -33.00
CA GLU A 365 -15.72 -23.29 -33.49
C GLU A 365 -17.10 -22.88 -32.95
N ALA A 366 -17.99 -23.87 -32.75
CA ALA A 366 -19.30 -23.65 -32.16
C ALA A 366 -19.21 -23.27 -30.68
N GLU A 367 -18.31 -23.90 -29.91
CA GLU A 367 -18.06 -23.55 -28.51
C GLU A 367 -17.39 -22.17 -28.38
N GLN A 368 -16.42 -21.84 -29.23
CA GLN A 368 -15.81 -20.51 -29.29
C GLN A 368 -16.85 -19.43 -29.65
N TYR A 369 -17.76 -19.72 -30.56
CA TYR A 369 -18.88 -18.82 -30.88
C TYR A 369 -19.79 -18.59 -29.66
N GLU A 370 -20.22 -19.66 -28.99
CA GLU A 370 -21.06 -19.58 -27.79
C GLU A 370 -20.36 -18.82 -26.64
N GLN A 371 -19.04 -19.03 -26.47
CA GLN A 371 -18.24 -18.30 -25.49
C GLN A 371 -18.21 -16.80 -25.78
N ARG A 372 -17.93 -16.40 -27.03
CA ARG A 372 -17.95 -14.99 -27.46
C ARG A 372 -19.33 -14.35 -27.27
N VAL A 373 -20.41 -15.08 -27.58
CA VAL A 373 -21.79 -14.61 -27.35
C VAL A 373 -22.03 -14.36 -25.86
N LEU A 374 -21.59 -15.27 -24.99
CA LEU A 374 -21.73 -15.14 -23.54
C LEU A 374 -20.94 -13.95 -22.98
N LEU A 375 -19.64 -13.85 -23.29
CA LEU A 375 -18.80 -12.73 -22.82
C LEU A 375 -19.36 -11.38 -23.26
N ARG A 376 -19.79 -11.28 -24.53
CA ARG A 376 -20.44 -10.07 -25.04
C ARG A 376 -21.70 -9.75 -24.24
N THR A 377 -22.50 -10.75 -23.88
CA THR A 377 -23.73 -10.56 -23.12
C THR A 377 -23.42 -10.05 -21.71
N TYR A 378 -22.45 -10.64 -21.03
CA TYR A 378 -22.00 -10.19 -19.71
C TYR A 378 -21.50 -8.75 -19.73
N VAL A 379 -20.55 -8.42 -20.61
CA VAL A 379 -20.00 -7.06 -20.66
C VAL A 379 -21.08 -6.04 -21.04
N SER A 380 -22.02 -6.40 -21.90
CA SER A 380 -23.12 -5.52 -22.28
C SER A 380 -24.05 -5.22 -21.09
N ALA A 381 -24.44 -6.26 -20.33
CA ALA A 381 -25.28 -6.10 -19.16
C ALA A 381 -24.57 -5.32 -18.05
N PHE A 382 -23.31 -5.67 -17.77
CA PHE A 382 -22.48 -5.03 -16.75
C PHE A 382 -22.21 -3.56 -17.07
N ALA A 383 -21.69 -3.26 -18.27
CA ALA A 383 -21.38 -1.90 -18.68
C ALA A 383 -22.63 -1.02 -18.70
N ALA A 384 -23.77 -1.53 -19.18
CA ALA A 384 -25.01 -0.77 -19.17
C ALA A 384 -25.49 -0.46 -17.74
N ASP A 385 -25.29 -1.35 -16.79
CA ASP A 385 -25.63 -1.09 -15.38
C ASP A 385 -24.69 -0.08 -14.74
N GLN A 386 -23.38 -0.25 -14.92
CA GLN A 386 -22.37 0.67 -14.39
C GLN A 386 -22.53 2.09 -14.96
N VAL A 387 -22.82 2.22 -16.26
CA VAL A 387 -23.10 3.51 -16.91
C VAL A 387 -24.32 4.21 -16.31
N ARG A 388 -25.40 3.46 -16.02
CA ARG A 388 -26.59 4.02 -15.37
C ARG A 388 -26.31 4.49 -13.94
N ARG A 389 -25.48 3.76 -13.19
CA ARG A 389 -25.12 4.10 -11.80
C ARG A 389 -24.15 5.27 -11.73
N GLY A 390 -23.18 5.33 -12.64
CA GLY A 390 -22.06 6.27 -12.60
C GLY A 390 -22.22 7.56 -13.41
N ALA A 391 -23.45 7.93 -13.81
CA ALA A 391 -23.73 9.11 -14.64
C ALA A 391 -22.86 9.20 -15.92
N CYS A 392 -22.58 8.05 -16.55
CA CYS A 392 -21.67 7.97 -17.69
C CYS A 392 -22.42 8.15 -19.03
N THR A 393 -21.67 8.48 -20.09
CA THR A 393 -22.16 8.67 -21.46
C THR A 393 -21.34 7.85 -22.47
N ASP A 394 -21.76 7.87 -23.74
CA ASP A 394 -21.01 7.34 -24.89
C ASP A 394 -20.62 5.85 -24.79
N LEU A 395 -21.48 5.04 -24.18
CA LEU A 395 -21.28 3.60 -24.09
C LEU A 395 -21.18 2.97 -25.49
N LYS A 396 -20.05 2.33 -25.75
CA LYS A 396 -19.78 1.53 -26.95
C LYS A 396 -19.52 0.09 -26.55
N LEU A 397 -20.25 -0.81 -27.19
CA LEU A 397 -20.20 -2.24 -26.93
C LEU A 397 -19.43 -2.97 -28.05
N PRO A 398 -18.85 -4.14 -27.75
CA PRO A 398 -18.27 -4.97 -28.80
C PRO A 398 -19.31 -5.37 -29.84
N GLU A 399 -18.83 -5.55 -31.08
CA GLU A 399 -19.64 -6.05 -32.19
C GLU A 399 -20.23 -7.42 -31.85
N LYS A 400 -21.35 -7.77 -32.50
CA LYS A 400 -21.95 -9.08 -32.32
C LYS A 400 -21.09 -10.11 -33.05
N PRO A 401 -20.74 -11.25 -32.41
CA PRO A 401 -20.00 -12.28 -33.10
C PRO A 401 -20.83 -12.83 -34.26
N GLU A 402 -20.19 -13.02 -35.41
CA GLU A 402 -20.80 -13.64 -36.57
C GLU A 402 -20.89 -15.15 -36.37
N LYS A 403 -22.01 -15.74 -36.80
CA LYS A 403 -22.22 -17.18 -36.68
C LYS A 403 -21.30 -17.88 -37.70
N PRO A 404 -20.53 -18.90 -37.31
CA PRO A 404 -19.71 -19.64 -38.26
C PRO A 404 -20.60 -20.21 -39.37
N GLU A 405 -20.19 -20.01 -40.62
CA GLU A 405 -20.85 -20.63 -41.76
C GLU A 405 -20.73 -22.15 -41.61
N LYS A 406 -21.84 -22.86 -41.84
CA LYS A 406 -21.79 -24.33 -41.83
C LYS A 406 -20.77 -24.78 -42.87
N PRO A 407 -19.84 -25.68 -42.55
CA PRO A 407 -19.00 -26.28 -43.57
C PRO A 407 -19.91 -26.91 -44.63
N ALA A 408 -19.66 -26.57 -45.91
CA ALA A 408 -20.35 -27.18 -47.03
C ALA A 408 -20.16 -28.70 -46.92
N ALA A 409 -21.29 -29.41 -46.83
CA ALA A 409 -21.35 -30.85 -46.65
C ALA A 409 -20.82 -31.62 -47.86
#